data_AF-A0A370TQM6-F1
#
_entry.id   AF-A0A370TQM6-F1
#
_cell.length_a   1.000
_cell.length_b   1.000
_cell.length_c   1.000
_cell.angle_alpha   90.00
_cell.angle_beta   90.00
_cell.angle_gamma   90.00
#
_symmetry.space_group_name_H-M   'P 1'
#
loop_
_entity.id
_entity.type
_entity.pdbx_description
1 polymer ?
#
loop_
_entity_poly.entity_id
_entity_poly.type
_entity_poly.pdbx_seq_one_letter_code
_entity_poly.pdbx_strand_id
1 'polypeptide(L)'
;MVRTICQSAPGFPLCHHDISLQNLFVDDDLNITCVIDWAFSSTVPRAQLLATPGLPHPRDLVLDLSLVSAFRSGFETENRKIGRSIIESNYWKVGQMVSRFMRLVNLDALQDYDHPEALYALVWGAVTPGDDGDDINNLPAILAKRATSHDAFALASELAADDEPESEIRRREKEYFDEVGGKRLALARKVALAAKMNPRFVADGRLWRWADAVMEYDDGAESDGDRQIPRRRVTRSKVVERV
;
A
#
# COMPACT_ATOMS: atom_id res chain seq x y z
N MET A 1 -17.96 -31.18 -22.77
CA MET A 1 -17.21 -30.09 -23.45
C MET A 1 -17.13 -28.92 -22.49
N VAL A 2 -15.98 -28.73 -21.83
CA VAL A 2 -15.76 -27.66 -20.84
C VAL A 2 -15.48 -26.37 -21.61
N ARG A 3 -16.33 -25.35 -21.46
CA ARG A 3 -16.05 -24.02 -21.99
C ARG A 3 -15.06 -23.33 -21.05
N THR A 4 -13.82 -23.22 -21.50
CA THR A 4 -12.79 -22.37 -20.88
C THR A 4 -13.26 -20.92 -20.90
N ILE A 5 -13.07 -20.18 -19.80
CA ILE A 5 -13.59 -18.81 -19.55
C ILE A 5 -13.15 -17.74 -20.56
N CYS A 6 -12.33 -18.07 -21.55
CA CYS A 6 -11.94 -17.11 -22.57
C CYS A 6 -13.10 -16.67 -23.49
N GLN A 7 -14.28 -17.32 -23.47
CA GLN A 7 -15.33 -17.10 -24.49
C GLN A 7 -16.79 -16.90 -24.03
N SER A 8 -17.11 -16.74 -22.74
CA SER A 8 -18.50 -16.41 -22.34
C SER A 8 -18.64 -14.93 -21.93
N ALA A 9 -19.04 -14.14 -22.94
CA ALA A 9 -19.30 -12.70 -23.02
C ALA A 9 -18.05 -11.79 -23.28
N PRO A 10 -17.82 -11.29 -24.50
CA PRO A 10 -16.83 -10.24 -24.72
C PRO A 10 -17.27 -8.97 -23.97
N GLY A 11 -16.44 -8.43 -23.08
CA GLY A 11 -16.74 -7.16 -22.42
C GLY A 11 -16.01 -6.92 -21.11
N PHE A 12 -15.87 -5.63 -20.79
CA PHE A 12 -15.37 -5.11 -19.53
C PHE A 12 -16.57 -4.90 -18.59
N PRO A 13 -16.72 -5.69 -17.50
CA PRO A 13 -17.82 -5.48 -16.56
C PRO A 13 -17.70 -4.13 -15.84
N LEU A 14 -18.84 -3.62 -15.38
CA LEU A 14 -18.90 -2.46 -14.48
C LEU A 14 -18.36 -2.85 -13.09
N CYS A 15 -17.51 -1.99 -12.51
CA CYS A 15 -16.90 -2.16 -11.19
C CYS A 15 -17.19 -0.95 -10.31
N HIS A 16 -17.50 -1.22 -9.05
CA HIS A 16 -17.62 -0.22 -8.00
C HIS A 16 -16.28 -0.08 -7.30
N HIS A 17 -15.49 0.95 -7.64
CA HIS A 17 -14.14 1.12 -7.10
C HIS A 17 -14.13 1.46 -5.60
N ASP A 18 -15.21 2.05 -5.08
CA ASP A 18 -15.30 2.45 -3.67
C ASP A 18 -16.21 1.51 -2.85
N ILE A 19 -15.98 0.20 -2.94
CA ILE A 19 -16.78 -0.78 -2.18
C ILE A 19 -16.34 -0.78 -0.70
N SER A 20 -16.81 0.22 0.05
CA SER A 20 -16.58 0.40 1.48
C SER A 20 -17.83 0.03 2.29
N LEU A 21 -17.70 -0.20 3.60
CA LEU A 21 -18.87 -0.45 4.47
C LEU A 21 -19.86 0.71 4.48
N GLN A 22 -19.42 1.94 4.22
CA GLN A 22 -20.30 3.12 4.17
C GLN A 22 -21.21 3.09 2.94
N ASN A 23 -20.82 2.36 1.89
CA ASN A 23 -21.57 2.23 0.65
C ASN A 23 -22.41 0.96 0.59
N LEU A 24 -22.47 0.19 1.68
CA LEU A 24 -23.23 -1.06 1.80
C LEU A 24 -24.35 -0.91 2.85
N PHE A 25 -25.61 -1.00 2.42
CA PHE A 25 -26.73 -1.13 3.34
C PHE A 25 -27.05 -2.59 3.58
N VAL A 26 -27.31 -2.92 4.84
CA VAL A 26 -27.71 -4.25 5.27
C VAL A 26 -29.03 -4.23 6.02
N ASP A 27 -29.77 -5.34 6.00
CA ASP A 27 -30.94 -5.56 6.86
C ASP A 27 -30.53 -6.12 8.24
N ASP A 28 -31.53 -6.43 9.08
CA ASP A 28 -31.33 -6.98 10.43
C ASP A 28 -30.62 -8.36 10.43
N ASP A 29 -30.67 -9.08 9.30
CA ASP A 29 -30.05 -10.39 9.09
C ASP A 29 -28.67 -10.29 8.39
N LEU A 30 -28.14 -9.07 8.23
CA LEU A 30 -26.87 -8.76 7.56
C LEU A 30 -26.83 -9.07 6.05
N ASN A 31 -27.98 -9.18 5.38
CA ASN A 31 -28.02 -9.28 3.93
C ASN A 31 -27.80 -7.90 3.31
N ILE A 32 -26.96 -7.81 2.28
CA ILE A 32 -26.75 -6.57 1.53
C ILE A 32 -28.04 -6.25 0.75
N THR A 33 -28.73 -5.18 1.14
CA THR A 33 -29.97 -4.72 0.51
C THR A 33 -29.74 -3.67 -0.58
N CYS A 34 -28.66 -2.89 -0.45
CA CYS A 34 -28.31 -1.86 -1.41
C CYS A 34 -26.80 -1.59 -1.43
N VAL A 35 -26.28 -1.29 -2.62
CA VAL A 35 -24.95 -0.69 -2.84
C VAL A 35 -25.18 0.70 -3.42
N ILE A 36 -24.63 1.73 -2.78
CA ILE A 36 -24.77 3.14 -3.20
C ILE A 36 -23.43 3.72 -3.67
N ASP A 37 -23.45 4.98 -4.09
CA ASP A 37 -22.28 5.77 -4.51
C ASP A 37 -21.53 5.24 -5.74
N TRP A 38 -22.30 4.97 -6.80
CA TRP A 38 -21.78 4.51 -8.09
C TRP A 38 -21.08 5.61 -8.92
N ALA A 39 -20.82 6.79 -8.36
CA ALA A 39 -20.33 7.96 -9.10
C ALA A 39 -18.96 7.71 -9.77
N PHE A 40 -18.13 6.87 -9.15
CA PHE A 40 -16.81 6.49 -9.67
C PHE A 40 -16.79 5.13 -10.37
N SER A 41 -17.96 4.55 -10.67
CA SER A 41 -18.00 3.25 -11.32
C SER A 41 -17.44 3.32 -12.75
N SER A 42 -16.67 2.29 -13.13
CA SER A 42 -16.09 2.21 -14.47
C SER A 42 -16.11 0.78 -15.00
N THR A 43 -15.96 0.61 -16.30
CA THR A 43 -15.73 -0.71 -16.87
C THR A 43 -14.28 -1.14 -16.66
N VAL A 44 -14.06 -2.40 -16.32
CA VAL A 44 -12.74 -2.91 -15.90
C VAL A 44 -12.41 -4.28 -16.50
N PRO A 45 -11.13 -4.69 -16.56
CA PRO A 45 -10.79 -6.08 -16.83
C PRO A 45 -11.45 -6.99 -15.79
N ARG A 46 -12.03 -8.12 -16.23
CA ARG A 46 -12.75 -9.07 -15.34
C ARG A 46 -11.95 -9.50 -14.11
N ALA A 47 -10.63 -9.58 -14.24
CA ALA A 47 -9.75 -9.90 -13.13
C ALA A 47 -9.89 -8.94 -11.94
N GLN A 48 -10.24 -7.67 -12.18
CA GLN A 48 -10.49 -6.70 -11.10
C GLN A 48 -11.68 -7.08 -10.22
N LEU A 49 -12.72 -7.74 -10.77
CA LEU A 49 -13.84 -8.23 -9.97
C LEU A 49 -13.48 -9.41 -9.06
N LEU A 50 -12.37 -10.09 -9.37
CA LEU A 50 -11.87 -11.23 -8.59
C LEU A 50 -10.90 -10.80 -7.49
N ALA A 51 -10.68 -9.50 -7.34
CA ALA A 51 -10.00 -8.93 -6.18
C ALA A 51 -10.95 -8.96 -4.99
N THR A 52 -10.55 -9.62 -3.90
CA THR A 52 -11.26 -9.48 -2.62
C THR A 52 -11.17 -8.03 -2.16
N PRO A 53 -12.30 -7.35 -1.90
CA PRO A 53 -12.29 -5.97 -1.45
C PRO A 53 -11.76 -5.85 -0.01
N GLY A 54 -11.05 -4.76 0.26
CA GLY A 54 -10.71 -4.34 1.62
C GLY A 54 -11.95 -3.83 2.35
N LEU A 55 -12.08 -4.16 3.64
CA LEU A 55 -13.08 -3.60 4.53
C LEU A 55 -12.40 -3.18 5.85
N PRO A 56 -12.82 -2.07 6.49
CA PRO A 56 -13.98 -1.24 6.14
C PRO A 56 -13.82 -0.35 4.90
N HIS A 57 -12.59 -0.11 4.45
CA HIS A 57 -12.27 0.73 3.30
C HIS A 57 -11.63 -0.10 2.16
N PRO A 58 -11.91 0.16 0.87
CA PRO A 58 -11.36 -0.61 -0.26
C PRO A 58 -9.81 -0.64 -0.32
N ARG A 59 -9.16 0.36 0.30
CA ARG A 59 -7.70 0.46 0.42
C ARG A 59 -7.11 -0.51 1.43
N ASP A 60 -7.91 -1.00 2.37
CA ASP A 60 -7.44 -1.85 3.44
C ASP A 60 -6.91 -3.18 2.89
N LEU A 61 -5.79 -3.62 3.46
CA LEU A 61 -5.21 -4.90 3.14
C LEU A 61 -6.05 -6.00 3.78
N VAL A 62 -6.62 -6.89 2.95
CA VAL A 62 -7.28 -8.10 3.45
C VAL A 62 -6.21 -9.10 3.87
N LEU A 63 -5.83 -9.06 5.14
CA LEU A 63 -4.87 -10.00 5.74
C LEU A 63 -5.56 -11.27 6.25
N ASP A 64 -6.87 -11.21 6.51
CA ASP A 64 -7.63 -12.34 7.03
C ASP A 64 -8.04 -13.30 5.89
N LEU A 65 -7.40 -14.47 5.88
CA LEU A 65 -7.68 -15.54 4.92
C LEU A 65 -9.12 -16.07 5.02
N SER A 66 -9.76 -15.97 6.18
CA SER A 66 -11.16 -16.38 6.36
C SER A 66 -12.10 -15.44 5.59
N LEU A 67 -11.84 -14.13 5.60
CA LEU A 67 -12.59 -13.15 4.82
C LEU A 67 -12.36 -13.34 3.32
N VAL A 68 -11.12 -13.60 2.91
CA VAL A 68 -10.81 -13.95 1.51
C VAL A 68 -11.59 -15.19 1.06
N SER A 69 -11.61 -16.23 1.90
CA SER A 69 -12.34 -17.47 1.64
C SER A 69 -13.85 -17.25 1.55
N ALA A 70 -14.42 -16.50 2.50
CA ALA A 70 -15.85 -16.18 2.53
C ALA A 70 -16.28 -15.40 1.28
N PHE A 71 -15.52 -14.36 0.90
CA PHE A 71 -15.79 -13.59 -0.32
C PHE A 71 -15.77 -14.48 -1.56
N ARG A 72 -14.72 -15.29 -1.74
CA ARG A 72 -14.59 -16.17 -2.91
C ARG A 72 -15.72 -17.19 -2.97
N SER A 73 -16.06 -17.79 -1.84
CA SER A 73 -17.16 -18.77 -1.75
C SER A 73 -18.51 -18.14 -2.10
N GLY A 74 -18.80 -16.95 -1.58
CA GLY A 74 -20.01 -16.19 -1.93
C GLY A 74 -20.05 -15.83 -3.42
N PHE A 75 -18.95 -15.30 -3.96
CA PHE A 75 -18.85 -14.95 -5.37
C PHE A 75 -19.05 -16.15 -6.29
N GLU A 76 -18.42 -17.30 -6.00
CA GLU A 76 -18.60 -18.53 -6.77
C GLU A 76 -20.03 -19.08 -6.69
N THR A 77 -20.66 -18.98 -5.52
CA THR A 77 -22.04 -19.41 -5.31
C THR A 77 -23.00 -18.59 -6.16
N GLU A 78 -22.90 -17.26 -6.13
CA GLU A 78 -23.73 -16.38 -6.95
C GLU A 78 -23.43 -16.51 -8.45
N ASN A 79 -22.16 -16.62 -8.82
CA ASN A 79 -21.76 -16.84 -10.21
C ASN A 79 -22.37 -18.14 -10.77
N ARG A 80 -22.46 -19.20 -9.96
CA ARG A 80 -23.13 -20.45 -10.33
C ARG A 80 -24.64 -20.29 -10.48
N LYS A 81 -25.30 -19.54 -9.59
CA LYS A 81 -26.75 -19.25 -9.67
C LYS A 81 -27.12 -18.52 -10.97
N ILE A 82 -26.27 -17.62 -11.44
CA ILE A 82 -26.45 -16.86 -12.70
C ILE A 82 -26.08 -17.71 -13.94
N GLY A 83 -25.75 -19.00 -13.77
CA GLY A 83 -25.45 -19.93 -14.86
C GLY A 83 -24.09 -19.70 -15.52
N ARG A 84 -23.15 -19.02 -14.83
CA ARG A 84 -21.79 -18.80 -15.32
C ARG A 84 -20.86 -19.97 -14.94
N SER A 85 -19.78 -20.10 -15.70
CA SER A 85 -18.79 -21.19 -15.55
C SER A 85 -17.99 -21.09 -14.26
N ILE A 86 -17.44 -22.22 -13.82
CA ILE A 86 -16.53 -22.35 -12.68
C ILE A 86 -15.33 -21.42 -12.88
N ILE A 87 -15.01 -20.61 -11.87
CA ILE A 87 -13.83 -19.75 -11.85
C ILE A 87 -12.61 -20.62 -11.54
N GLU A 88 -11.70 -20.74 -12.49
CA GLU A 88 -10.44 -21.46 -12.26
C GLU A 88 -9.58 -20.76 -11.20
N SER A 89 -8.87 -21.53 -10.38
CA SER A 89 -7.99 -21.01 -9.31
C SER A 89 -6.97 -19.96 -9.82
N ASN A 90 -6.49 -20.12 -11.07
CA ASN A 90 -5.59 -19.16 -11.68
C ASN A 90 -6.21 -17.76 -11.82
N TYR A 91 -7.52 -17.64 -12.04
CA TYR A 91 -8.17 -16.33 -12.15
C TYR A 91 -8.24 -15.60 -10.81
N TRP A 92 -8.38 -16.30 -9.69
CA TRP A 92 -8.25 -15.71 -8.35
C TRP A 92 -6.83 -15.21 -8.07
N LYS A 93 -5.82 -15.90 -8.60
CA LYS A 93 -4.42 -15.46 -8.55
C LYS A 93 -4.23 -14.19 -9.37
N VAL A 94 -4.73 -14.16 -10.61
CA VAL A 94 -4.68 -12.96 -11.47
C VAL A 94 -5.45 -11.79 -10.84
N GLY A 95 -6.61 -12.03 -10.22
CA GLY A 95 -7.35 -10.99 -9.51
C GLY A 95 -6.56 -10.36 -8.36
N GLN A 96 -5.85 -11.18 -7.58
CA GLN A 96 -4.93 -10.67 -6.55
C GLN A 96 -3.78 -9.86 -7.16
N MET A 97 -3.19 -10.31 -8.26
CA MET A 97 -2.14 -9.55 -8.95
C MET A 97 -2.67 -8.19 -9.39
N VAL A 98 -3.81 -8.15 -10.09
CA VAL A 98 -4.37 -6.88 -10.56
C VAL A 98 -4.74 -5.97 -9.39
N SER A 99 -5.31 -6.51 -8.31
CA SER A 99 -5.61 -5.76 -7.08
C SER A 99 -4.38 -5.06 -6.49
N ARG A 100 -3.24 -5.76 -6.43
CA ARG A 100 -1.97 -5.20 -5.94
C ARG A 100 -1.38 -4.19 -6.93
N PHE A 101 -1.42 -4.51 -8.22
CA PHE A 101 -0.91 -3.64 -9.28
C PHE A 101 -1.66 -2.31 -9.33
N MET A 102 -2.99 -2.34 -9.26
CA MET A 102 -3.82 -1.13 -9.29
C MET A 102 -3.52 -0.19 -8.12
N ARG A 103 -3.28 -0.73 -6.92
CA ARG A 103 -2.88 0.08 -5.76
C ARG A 103 -1.53 0.76 -5.97
N LEU A 104 -0.57 0.06 -6.57
CA LEU A 104 0.74 0.61 -6.87
C LEU A 104 0.68 1.74 -7.91
N VAL A 105 -0.03 1.53 -9.03
CA VAL A 105 -0.08 2.55 -10.11
C VAL A 105 -0.97 3.74 -9.77
N ASN A 106 -1.95 3.57 -8.88
CA ASN A 106 -2.79 4.66 -8.40
C ASN A 106 -2.21 5.38 -7.17
N LEU A 107 -1.06 4.93 -6.65
CA LEU A 107 -0.45 5.45 -5.41
C LEU A 107 -1.45 5.46 -4.24
N ASP A 108 -2.20 4.37 -4.12
CA ASP A 108 -3.39 4.28 -3.26
C ASP A 108 -3.18 3.42 -2.00
N ALA A 109 -1.93 3.13 -1.65
CA ALA A 109 -1.55 2.32 -0.49
C ALA A 109 -0.74 3.13 0.54
N LEU A 110 -0.83 2.70 1.81
CA LEU A 110 -0.08 3.32 2.92
C LEU A 110 1.33 2.74 3.08
N GLN A 111 1.55 1.50 2.61
CA GLN A 111 2.84 0.81 2.64
C GLN A 111 3.11 0.26 1.24
N ASP A 112 3.50 1.15 0.34
CA ASP A 112 3.62 0.85 -1.09
C ASP A 112 4.54 -0.34 -1.36
N TYR A 113 5.58 -0.53 -0.55
CA TYR A 113 6.59 -1.58 -0.73
C TYR A 113 6.04 -3.02 -0.62
N ASP A 114 5.00 -3.24 0.20
CA ASP A 114 4.41 -4.57 0.38
C ASP A 114 3.70 -5.05 -0.90
N HIS A 115 3.24 -4.13 -1.73
CA HIS A 115 2.54 -4.43 -2.99
C HIS A 115 3.44 -5.01 -4.09
N PRO A 116 4.57 -4.38 -4.49
CA PRO A 116 5.51 -4.94 -5.45
C PRO A 116 6.17 -6.21 -4.91
N GLU A 117 6.42 -6.33 -3.60
CA GLU A 117 6.93 -7.58 -3.01
C GLU A 117 5.93 -8.73 -3.16
N ALA A 118 4.66 -8.51 -2.79
CA ALA A 118 3.61 -9.50 -2.96
C ALA A 118 3.36 -9.84 -4.44
N LEU A 119 3.41 -8.85 -5.34
CA LEU A 119 3.32 -9.06 -6.79
C LEU A 119 4.45 -9.92 -7.31
N TYR A 120 5.68 -9.63 -6.87
CA TYR A 120 6.85 -10.40 -7.24
C TYR A 120 6.70 -11.86 -6.80
N ALA A 121 6.30 -12.09 -5.55
CA ALA A 121 6.04 -13.44 -5.04
C ALA A 121 4.90 -14.15 -5.79
N LEU A 122 3.85 -13.43 -6.18
CA LEU A 122 2.73 -14.02 -6.92
C LEU A 122 3.14 -14.50 -8.31
N VAL A 123 3.93 -13.72 -9.06
CA VAL A 123 4.25 -14.06 -10.45
C VAL A 123 5.46 -14.98 -10.56
N TRP A 124 6.50 -14.79 -9.74
CA TRP A 124 7.75 -15.55 -9.80
C TRP A 124 7.86 -16.66 -8.74
N GLY A 125 6.90 -16.75 -7.81
CA GLY A 125 6.94 -17.66 -6.66
C GLY A 125 7.57 -17.01 -5.43
N ALA A 126 7.27 -17.54 -4.24
CA ALA A 126 7.89 -17.05 -3.02
C ALA A 126 9.41 -17.18 -3.10
N VAL A 127 10.10 -16.09 -2.78
CA VAL A 127 11.55 -16.11 -2.62
C VAL A 127 11.86 -16.98 -1.40
N THR A 128 12.32 -18.21 -1.64
CA THR A 128 12.94 -19.00 -0.57
C THR A 128 14.36 -18.47 -0.36
N PRO A 129 14.74 -18.09 0.88
CA PRO A 129 16.14 -17.89 1.20
C PRO A 129 16.91 -19.15 0.80
N GLY A 130 18.02 -19.01 0.09
CA GLY A 130 18.90 -20.16 -0.19
C GLY A 130 19.46 -20.71 1.12
N ASP A 131 19.72 -22.02 1.16
CA ASP A 131 20.35 -22.72 2.30
C ASP A 131 21.69 -22.07 2.72
N ASP A 132 22.33 -21.34 1.80
CA ASP A 132 23.66 -20.74 1.99
C ASP A 132 23.64 -19.33 2.60
N GLY A 133 22.49 -18.83 3.06
CA GLY A 133 22.40 -17.51 3.72
C GLY A 133 22.69 -16.31 2.80
N ASP A 134 22.90 -16.55 1.50
CA ASP A 134 23.09 -15.51 0.49
C ASP A 134 21.72 -14.90 0.14
N ASP A 135 21.43 -13.81 0.84
CA ASP A 135 20.25 -12.94 0.79
C ASP A 135 20.17 -12.12 -0.52
N ILE A 136 20.36 -12.78 -1.67
CA ILE A 136 20.44 -12.17 -3.02
C ILE A 136 19.12 -12.28 -3.78
N ASN A 137 18.25 -13.23 -3.39
CA ASN A 137 17.00 -13.48 -4.10
C ASN A 137 15.82 -12.63 -3.61
N ASN A 138 16.02 -11.66 -2.71
CA ASN A 138 14.95 -10.77 -2.26
C ASN A 138 14.74 -9.57 -3.22
N LEU A 139 13.53 -9.00 -3.19
CA LEU A 139 13.17 -7.89 -4.09
C LEU A 139 14.10 -6.67 -3.93
N PRO A 140 14.51 -6.23 -2.72
CA PRO A 140 15.45 -5.11 -2.57
C PRO A 140 16.78 -5.36 -3.27
N ALA A 141 17.37 -6.55 -3.14
CA ALA A 141 18.63 -6.90 -3.79
C ALA A 141 18.50 -6.88 -5.32
N ILE A 142 17.40 -7.40 -5.85
CA ILE A 142 17.11 -7.42 -7.29
C ILE A 142 16.96 -5.99 -7.81
N LEU A 143 16.20 -5.14 -7.11
CA LEU A 143 16.01 -3.74 -7.49
C LEU A 143 17.33 -2.96 -7.39
N ALA A 144 18.12 -3.15 -6.34
CA ALA A 144 19.43 -2.53 -6.19
C ALA A 144 20.37 -2.90 -7.36
N LYS A 145 20.41 -4.18 -7.75
CA LYS A 145 21.19 -4.64 -8.90
C LYS A 145 20.71 -3.98 -10.20
N ARG A 146 19.40 -3.89 -10.42
CA ARG A 146 18.81 -3.23 -11.60
C ARG A 146 19.09 -1.73 -11.62
N ALA A 147 19.04 -1.05 -10.48
CA ALA A 147 19.32 0.38 -10.36
C ALA A 147 20.77 0.73 -10.77
N THR A 148 21.70 -0.22 -10.66
CA THR A 148 23.10 -0.05 -11.10
C THR A 148 23.36 -0.45 -12.56
N SER A 149 22.33 -0.80 -13.33
CA SER A 149 22.47 -1.15 -14.74
C SER A 149 22.73 0.09 -15.60
N HIS A 150 23.40 -0.10 -16.73
CA HIS A 150 23.66 0.99 -17.70
C HIS A 150 22.35 1.63 -18.17
N ASP A 151 21.34 0.82 -18.49
CA ASP A 151 20.02 1.29 -18.92
C ASP A 151 19.33 2.12 -17.84
N ALA A 152 19.45 1.72 -16.57
CA ALA A 152 18.89 2.50 -15.46
C ALA A 152 19.59 3.86 -15.31
N PHE A 153 20.92 3.93 -15.47
CA PHE A 153 21.64 5.20 -15.44
C PHE A 153 21.32 6.10 -16.63
N ALA A 154 21.17 5.52 -17.82
CA ALA A 154 20.76 6.24 -19.02
C ALA A 154 19.37 6.84 -18.83
N LEU A 155 18.40 6.04 -18.37
CA LEU A 155 17.04 6.49 -18.10
C LEU A 155 16.99 7.55 -16.99
N ALA A 156 17.76 7.37 -15.90
CA ALA A 156 17.83 8.37 -14.84
C ALA A 156 18.39 9.71 -15.33
N SER A 157 19.37 9.67 -16.24
CA SER A 157 19.92 10.88 -16.86
C SER A 157 18.92 11.57 -17.80
N GLU A 158 18.12 10.80 -18.52
CA GLU A 158 17.04 11.31 -19.38
C GLU A 158 15.94 11.97 -18.55
N LEU A 159 15.47 11.31 -17.50
CA LEU A 159 14.43 11.85 -16.60
C LEU A 159 14.91 13.11 -15.88
N ALA A 160 16.19 13.19 -15.51
CA ALA A 160 16.78 14.36 -14.88
C ALA A 160 16.84 15.60 -15.79
N ALA A 161 16.62 15.45 -17.11
CA ALA A 161 16.58 16.59 -18.02
C ALA A 161 15.33 17.47 -17.82
N ASP A 162 14.25 16.90 -17.29
CA ASP A 162 12.99 17.60 -16.99
C ASP A 162 12.94 18.10 -15.53
N ASP A 163 13.96 17.82 -14.73
CA ASP A 163 14.04 18.27 -13.34
C ASP A 163 14.34 19.77 -13.23
N GLU A 164 13.87 20.36 -12.12
CA GLU A 164 14.18 21.74 -11.79
C GLU A 164 15.70 21.92 -11.53
N PRO A 165 16.33 23.05 -11.94
CA PRO A 165 17.75 23.26 -11.70
C PRO A 165 18.09 23.18 -10.21
N GLU A 166 19.26 22.61 -9.90
CA GLU A 166 19.71 22.36 -8.53
C GLU A 166 19.67 23.63 -7.64
N SER A 167 19.91 24.81 -8.22
CA SER A 167 19.83 26.08 -7.50
C SER A 167 18.42 26.38 -6.96
N GLU A 168 17.38 26.09 -7.73
CA GLU A 168 15.99 26.32 -7.32
C GLU A 168 15.53 25.28 -6.31
N ILE A 169 15.93 24.00 -6.49
CA ILE A 169 15.68 22.95 -5.51
C ILE A 169 16.29 23.35 -4.16
N ARG A 170 17.57 23.73 -4.13
CA ARG A 170 18.26 24.17 -2.90
C ARG A 170 17.60 25.39 -2.27
N ARG A 171 17.13 26.34 -3.08
CA ARG A 171 16.42 27.52 -2.59
C ARG A 171 15.11 27.12 -1.89
N ARG A 172 14.29 26.28 -2.53
CA ARG A 172 13.02 25.80 -1.97
C ARG A 172 13.20 24.92 -0.74
N GLU A 173 14.20 24.03 -0.75
CA GLU A 173 14.53 23.23 0.43
C GLU A 173 14.92 24.13 1.60
N LYS A 174 15.74 25.15 1.36
CA LYS A 174 16.11 26.12 2.39
C LYS A 174 14.89 26.85 2.95
N GLU A 175 14.03 27.39 2.08
CA GLU A 175 12.79 28.08 2.48
C GLU A 175 11.90 27.15 3.32
N TYR A 176 11.69 25.91 2.89
CA TYR A 176 10.90 24.92 3.64
C TYR A 176 11.51 24.62 5.01
N PHE A 177 12.81 24.34 5.11
CA PHE A 177 13.45 23.98 6.38
C PHE A 177 13.68 25.16 7.33
N ASP A 178 13.77 26.38 6.80
CA ASP A 178 13.75 27.62 7.59
C ASP A 178 12.37 27.77 8.28
N GLU A 179 11.28 27.33 7.65
CA GLU A 179 9.92 27.34 8.23
C GLU A 179 9.66 26.17 9.18
N VAL A 180 10.00 24.93 8.79
CA VAL A 180 9.64 23.73 9.57
C VAL A 180 10.66 23.37 10.66
N GLY A 181 11.82 24.03 10.66
CA GLY A 181 12.83 23.96 11.69
C GLY A 181 13.95 22.94 11.48
N GLY A 182 15.07 23.17 12.16
CA GLY A 182 16.31 22.39 12.03
C GLY A 182 16.20 20.92 12.45
N LYS A 183 15.25 20.56 13.33
CA LYS A 183 14.98 19.16 13.74
C LYS A 183 14.59 18.30 12.54
N ARG A 184 13.61 18.78 11.74
CA ARG A 184 13.15 18.09 10.52
C ARG A 184 14.23 18.04 9.45
N LEU A 185 15.04 19.09 9.32
CA LEU A 185 16.20 19.09 8.41
C LEU A 185 17.22 18.01 8.79
N ALA A 186 17.53 17.88 10.08
CA ALA A 186 18.46 16.87 10.57
C ALA A 186 17.93 15.45 10.33
N LEU A 187 16.63 15.22 10.57
CA LEU A 187 15.97 13.96 10.27
C LEU A 187 16.02 13.63 8.77
N ALA A 188 15.62 14.57 7.91
CA ALA A 188 15.64 14.39 6.45
C ALA A 188 17.05 14.05 5.94
N ARG A 189 18.08 14.74 6.44
CA ARG A 189 19.49 14.43 6.10
C ARG A 189 19.92 13.03 6.55
N LYS A 190 19.49 12.58 7.73
CA LYS A 190 19.78 11.22 8.21
C LYS A 190 19.14 10.17 7.33
N VAL A 191 17.88 10.37 6.94
CA VAL A 191 17.14 9.46 6.04
C VAL A 191 17.81 9.41 4.67
N ALA A 192 18.14 10.57 4.09
CA ALA A 192 18.82 10.66 2.80
C ALA A 192 20.21 9.98 2.82
N LEU A 193 20.96 10.16 3.91
CA LEU A 193 22.25 9.49 4.09
C LEU A 193 22.08 7.96 4.19
N ALA A 194 21.10 7.48 4.96
CA ALA A 194 20.81 6.05 5.08
C ALA A 194 20.42 5.44 3.72
N ALA A 195 19.57 6.11 2.95
CA ALA A 195 19.18 5.69 1.61
C ALA A 195 20.38 5.64 0.66
N LYS A 196 21.29 6.62 0.73
CA LYS A 196 22.51 6.66 -0.10
C LYS A 196 23.51 5.55 0.26
N MET A 197 23.63 5.22 1.55
CA MET A 197 24.58 4.22 2.03
C MET A 197 24.10 2.78 1.85
N ASN A 198 22.78 2.57 1.74
CA ASN A 198 22.20 1.24 1.59
C ASN A 198 21.37 1.17 0.30
N PRO A 199 21.89 0.56 -0.78
CA PRO A 199 21.14 0.36 -2.02
C PRO A 199 19.86 -0.48 -1.88
N ARG A 200 19.72 -1.21 -0.77
CA ARG A 200 18.54 -2.00 -0.41
C ARG A 200 17.62 -1.28 0.58
N PHE A 201 17.78 0.03 0.75
CA PHE A 201 16.98 0.82 1.68
C PHE A 201 15.50 0.84 1.30
N VAL A 202 14.64 0.56 2.26
CA VAL A 202 13.18 0.63 2.13
C VAL A 202 12.66 1.47 3.29
N ALA A 203 11.89 2.51 2.97
CA ALA A 203 11.21 3.35 3.95
C ALA A 203 9.90 2.68 4.41
N ASP A 204 9.99 1.82 5.42
CA ASP A 204 8.85 1.08 5.97
C ASP A 204 8.33 1.68 7.29
N GLY A 205 7.31 1.05 7.88
CA GLY A 205 6.73 1.50 9.16
C GLY A 205 7.71 1.48 10.36
N ARG A 206 8.89 0.85 10.26
CA ARG A 206 9.92 0.94 11.30
C ARG A 206 10.65 2.28 11.22
N LEU A 207 10.93 2.76 10.00
CA LEU A 207 11.53 4.07 9.78
C LEU A 207 10.65 5.18 10.36
N TRP A 208 9.34 5.14 10.09
CA TRP A 208 8.41 6.16 10.57
C TRP A 208 8.26 6.15 12.08
N ARG A 209 8.16 4.97 12.71
CA ARG A 209 8.17 4.87 14.18
C ARG A 209 9.46 5.40 14.80
N TRP A 210 10.60 5.17 14.16
CA TRP A 210 11.88 5.75 14.60
C TRP A 210 11.89 7.27 14.44
N ALA A 211 11.41 7.78 13.32
CA ALA A 211 11.30 9.21 13.06
C ALA A 211 10.42 9.90 14.12
N ASP A 212 9.26 9.33 14.43
CA ASP A 212 8.35 9.84 15.46
C ASP A 212 9.03 9.86 16.84
N ALA A 213 9.70 8.77 17.23
CA ALA A 213 10.42 8.71 18.51
C ALA A 213 11.55 9.75 18.62
N VAL A 214 12.27 10.01 17.52
CA VAL A 214 13.32 11.06 17.49
C VAL A 214 12.70 12.44 17.62
N MET A 215 11.54 12.67 17.02
CA MET A 215 10.84 13.95 17.12
C MET A 215 10.23 14.18 18.51
N GLU A 216 9.69 13.13 19.16
CA GLU A 216 9.11 13.21 20.51
C GLU A 216 10.16 13.38 21.62
N TYR A 217 11.31 12.71 21.51
CA TYR A 217 12.36 12.72 22.54
C TYR A 217 12.95 14.11 22.77
N ASP A 218 13.13 14.90 21.71
CA ASP A 218 13.73 16.24 21.79
C ASP A 218 12.74 17.32 22.24
N ASP A 219 11.43 17.11 22.09
CA ASP A 219 10.40 18.01 22.64
C ASP A 219 10.25 17.86 24.17
N GLY A 220 10.58 16.68 24.71
CA GLY A 220 10.70 16.45 26.15
C GLY A 220 11.91 17.15 26.78
N ALA A 221 13.03 17.25 26.05
CA ALA A 221 14.27 17.86 26.54
C ALA A 221 14.24 19.40 26.57
N GLU A 222 13.45 20.04 25.70
CA GLU A 222 13.22 21.50 25.75
C GLU A 222 12.25 21.91 26.87
N SER A 223 11.50 20.97 27.45
CA SER A 223 10.52 21.23 28.52
C SER A 223 11.08 21.19 29.95
N ASP A 224 12.32 20.70 30.13
CA ASP A 224 12.95 20.56 31.46
C ASP A 224 13.89 21.73 31.81
N GLY A 225 13.99 22.73 30.94
CA GLY A 225 14.93 23.84 31.05
C GLY A 225 14.38 25.17 31.60
N ASP A 226 13.05 25.35 31.75
CA ASP A 226 12.55 26.62 32.27
C ASP A 226 11.18 26.52 32.99
N ARG A 227 11.20 26.91 34.27
CA ARG A 227 10.07 27.32 35.15
C ARG A 227 9.19 26.24 35.79
N GLN A 228 9.57 26.01 37.03
CA GLN A 228 8.73 25.65 38.17
C GLN A 228 7.56 26.65 38.36
N ILE A 229 6.36 26.33 37.87
CA ILE A 229 5.08 26.94 38.30
C ILE A 229 3.99 25.83 38.31
N PRO A 230 3.24 25.60 39.40
CA PRO A 230 2.38 24.43 39.54
C PRO A 230 1.10 24.60 38.71
N ARG A 231 0.93 23.77 37.67
CA ARG A 231 -0.34 23.64 36.96
C ARG A 231 -1.18 22.54 37.61
N ARG A 232 -2.38 22.93 38.06
CA ARG A 232 -3.41 22.07 38.63
C ARG A 232 -3.67 20.85 37.75
N ARG A 233 -3.71 19.66 38.37
CA ARG A 233 -4.23 18.42 37.79
C ARG A 233 -5.63 18.67 37.20
N VAL A 234 -5.75 18.51 35.90
CA VAL A 234 -7.01 18.14 35.26
C VAL A 234 -6.82 16.70 34.80
N THR A 235 -7.43 15.77 35.52
CA THR A 235 -7.51 14.36 35.18
C THR A 235 -8.31 14.19 33.89
N ARG A 236 -7.65 13.78 32.80
CA ARG A 236 -8.35 13.13 31.67
C ARG A 236 -8.47 11.65 31.98
N SER A 237 -9.70 11.20 32.18
CA SER A 237 -10.05 9.79 32.33
C SER A 237 -9.60 8.99 31.12
N LYS A 238 -8.98 7.84 31.41
CA LYS A 238 -8.88 6.71 30.49
C LYS A 238 -10.29 6.22 30.16
N VAL A 239 -10.60 6.12 28.87
CA VAL A 239 -11.61 5.19 28.33
C VAL A 239 -10.87 4.47 27.20
N VAL A 240 -10.11 3.42 27.55
CA VAL A 240 -10.52 2.01 27.50
C VAL A 240 -10.58 1.54 26.04
N GLU A 241 -9.47 0.93 25.62
CA GLU A 241 -9.43 -0.20 24.69
C GLU A 241 -10.63 -1.11 24.86
N ARG A 242 -11.25 -1.54 23.76
CA ARG A 242 -11.66 -2.94 23.60
C ARG A 242 -12.16 -3.25 22.18
N VAL A 243 -11.48 -4.25 21.63
CA VAL A 243 -11.86 -5.22 20.55
C VAL A 243 -11.88 -4.67 19.13
#